data_AF-O69147-F1
#
_entry.id   AF-O69147-F1
#
_cell.length_a   1.000
_cell.length_b   1.000
_cell.length_c   1.000
_cell.angle_alpha   90.00
_cell.angle_beta   90.00
_cell.angle_gamma   90.00
#
_symmetry.space_group_name_H-M   'P 1'
#
loop_
_entity.id
_entity.type
_entity.pdbx_description
1 polymer ?
#
loop_
_entity_poly.entity_id
_entity_poly.type
_entity_poly.pdbx_seq_one_letter_code
_entity_poly.pdbx_strand_id
1 'polypeptide(L)'
;DPMLVSLADDMDILETDLAEFILQVADWDEPSHIVFPALHKNRDQIREIFAKKLGYEGDNNPVNLARCARDTMRKLFLKSEVGITGCNFAIANTGDINLSTNEGNADLTISIPKTQIVLMGMERIVPSIKEAEILDNMLARSAVGQKLTTYVTFAGQQADDESDGPEDFHVVIVDNGRSNAIGTAFEAVLQCIRCGACLNVCPVYRQIGGHAYGSIYPGPIGSVLSPVLGGYEQYGDLPYASTLCGACTETCPVKISLHELLIEHRKVMEDDLNMHHDGSFVNFEMNTIGRGTSSPALFGMAINMAHTGLNVLPKAKEVTVEGSIFEYGAVRKAPALAKGWTDVRDLPIAPPHKEQFRQWYKKHKAGK
;
A
#
# COMPACT_ATOMS: atom_id res chain seq x y z
N ASP A 1 -33.54 2.95 10.40
CA ASP A 1 -33.44 1.65 9.69
C ASP A 1 -32.11 1.02 10.12
N PRO A 2 -31.97 -0.28 10.45
CA PRO A 2 -30.70 -0.87 10.89
C PRO A 2 -29.54 -0.74 9.88
N MET A 3 -29.85 -0.38 8.62
CA MET A 3 -28.88 -0.17 7.55
C MET A 3 -28.39 1.28 7.46
N LEU A 4 -29.14 2.20 8.07
CA LEU A 4 -28.86 3.62 8.04
C LEU A 4 -28.11 4.04 9.28
N VAL A 5 -27.26 5.03 9.08
CA VAL A 5 -26.35 5.49 10.09
C VAL A 5 -26.72 6.92 10.37
N SER A 6 -27.38 7.12 11.50
CA SER A 6 -27.77 8.45 11.94
C SER A 6 -26.53 9.21 12.36
N LEU A 7 -26.16 10.21 11.57
CA LEU A 7 -25.09 11.17 11.86
C LEU A 7 -25.60 12.34 12.69
N ALA A 8 -26.90 12.64 12.59
CA ALA A 8 -27.64 13.63 13.36
C ALA A 8 -29.13 13.25 13.44
N ASP A 9 -29.93 14.00 14.20
CA ASP A 9 -31.37 13.75 14.42
C ASP A 9 -32.19 13.69 13.11
N ASP A 10 -31.69 14.28 12.03
CA ASP A 10 -32.34 14.42 10.73
C ASP A 10 -31.47 13.94 9.53
N MET A 11 -30.33 13.28 9.79
CA MET A 11 -29.42 12.84 8.74
C MET A 11 -28.97 11.39 8.91
N ASP A 12 -29.29 10.59 7.90
CA ASP A 12 -28.90 9.19 7.79
C ASP A 12 -27.94 9.01 6.60
N ILE A 13 -26.86 8.22 6.77
CA ILE A 13 -25.94 7.84 5.69
C ILE A 13 -26.00 6.33 5.41
N LEU A 14 -25.72 5.99 4.15
CA LEU A 14 -25.62 4.62 3.66
C LEU A 14 -24.47 4.54 2.65
N GLU A 15 -23.60 3.55 2.82
CA GLU A 15 -22.64 3.15 1.80
C GLU A 15 -23.31 2.39 0.64
N THR A 16 -22.92 2.72 -0.59
CA THR A 16 -23.54 2.19 -1.81
C THR A 16 -22.64 1.25 -2.61
N ASP A 17 -21.32 1.28 -2.40
CA ASP A 17 -20.39 0.29 -2.94
C ASP A 17 -20.61 -1.06 -2.25
N LEU A 18 -20.71 -2.16 -3.00
CA LEU A 18 -21.02 -3.47 -2.40
C LEU A 18 -19.99 -3.90 -1.36
N ALA A 19 -18.70 -3.69 -1.61
CA ALA A 19 -17.66 -4.16 -0.72
C ALA A 19 -17.65 -3.34 0.57
N GLU A 20 -17.74 -2.02 0.49
CA GLU A 20 -17.84 -1.15 1.67
C GLU A 20 -19.20 -1.32 2.38
N PHE A 21 -20.29 -1.56 1.67
CA PHE A 21 -21.61 -1.86 2.26
C PHE A 21 -21.54 -3.13 3.10
N ILE A 22 -20.86 -4.18 2.63
CA ILE A 22 -20.62 -5.40 3.42
C ILE A 22 -19.90 -5.05 4.72
N LEU A 23 -18.91 -4.14 4.68
CA LEU A 23 -18.15 -3.71 5.87
C LEU A 23 -19.00 -2.88 6.83
N GLN A 24 -19.81 -1.94 6.30
CA GLN A 24 -20.78 -1.17 7.09
C GLN A 24 -21.75 -2.10 7.83
N VAL A 25 -22.33 -3.08 7.14
CA VAL A 25 -23.26 -4.05 7.74
C VAL A 25 -22.56 -5.00 8.71
N ALA A 26 -21.26 -5.24 8.52
CA ALA A 26 -20.41 -6.03 9.40
C ALA A 26 -19.89 -5.25 10.62
N ASP A 27 -20.73 -4.38 11.19
CA ASP A 27 -20.38 -3.56 12.36
C ASP A 27 -19.16 -2.65 12.11
N TRP A 28 -19.13 -2.00 10.95
CA TRP A 28 -18.11 -1.01 10.60
C TRP A 28 -16.70 -1.55 10.55
N ASP A 29 -16.54 -2.75 9.98
CA ASP A 29 -15.23 -3.34 9.82
C ASP A 29 -14.36 -2.50 8.87
N GLU A 30 -13.06 -2.45 9.13
CA GLU A 30 -12.16 -1.57 8.38
C GLU A 30 -11.83 -2.15 7.00
N PRO A 31 -11.60 -1.30 5.97
CA PRO A 31 -11.17 -1.77 4.67
C PRO A 31 -9.73 -2.29 4.69
N SER A 32 -9.49 -3.37 3.95
CA SER A 32 -8.17 -4.02 3.87
C SER A 32 -7.42 -3.78 2.56
N HIS A 33 -8.09 -3.26 1.52
CA HIS A 33 -7.50 -3.02 0.20
C HIS A 33 -8.24 -1.87 -0.51
N ILE A 34 -7.50 -1.01 -1.21
CA ILE A 34 -8.07 0.21 -1.84
C ILE A 34 -9.01 -0.06 -3.03
N VAL A 35 -8.86 -1.19 -3.71
CA VAL A 35 -9.76 -1.63 -4.82
C VAL A 35 -10.75 -2.70 -4.37
N PHE A 36 -10.45 -3.40 -3.27
CA PHE A 36 -11.23 -4.56 -2.82
C PHE A 36 -11.39 -4.49 -1.30
N PRO A 37 -12.14 -3.52 -0.76
CA PRO A 37 -12.19 -3.22 0.67
C PRO A 37 -12.38 -4.45 1.56
N ALA A 38 -13.36 -5.29 1.21
CA ALA A 38 -13.73 -6.51 1.93
C ALA A 38 -12.90 -7.76 1.58
N LEU A 39 -11.70 -7.63 1.01
CA LEU A 39 -10.87 -8.78 0.58
C LEU A 39 -10.57 -9.79 1.70
N HIS A 40 -10.55 -9.34 2.95
CA HIS A 40 -10.34 -10.18 4.14
C HIS A 40 -11.58 -11.01 4.54
N LYS A 41 -12.73 -10.82 3.89
CA LYS A 41 -13.96 -11.59 4.15
C LYS A 41 -14.24 -12.60 3.04
N ASN A 42 -14.44 -13.85 3.42
CA ASN A 42 -14.88 -14.89 2.50
C ASN A 42 -16.42 -14.92 2.36
N ARG A 43 -16.92 -15.65 1.35
CA ARG A 43 -18.35 -15.70 1.03
C ARG A 43 -19.22 -16.31 2.15
N ASP A 44 -18.69 -17.24 2.93
CA ASP A 44 -19.44 -17.84 4.05
C ASP A 44 -19.64 -16.81 5.16
N GLN A 45 -18.60 -16.04 5.48
CA GLN A 45 -18.68 -14.94 6.44
C GLN A 45 -19.67 -13.87 5.96
N ILE A 46 -19.62 -13.48 4.67
CA ILE A 46 -20.55 -12.51 4.09
C ILE A 46 -22.00 -13.01 4.18
N ARG A 47 -22.25 -14.29 3.86
CA ARG A 47 -23.58 -14.91 3.98
C ARG A 47 -24.08 -14.86 5.43
N GLU A 48 -23.22 -15.16 6.41
CA GLU A 48 -23.60 -15.07 7.83
C GLU A 48 -23.91 -13.64 8.28
N ILE A 49 -23.14 -12.65 7.79
CA ILE A 49 -23.40 -11.23 8.04
C ILE A 49 -24.78 -10.86 7.49
N PHE A 50 -25.06 -11.19 6.22
CA PHE A 50 -26.37 -10.90 5.61
C PHE A 50 -27.51 -11.65 6.28
N ALA A 51 -27.30 -12.89 6.71
CA ALA A 51 -28.32 -13.65 7.45
C ALA A 51 -28.68 -12.97 8.79
N LYS A 52 -27.66 -12.54 9.55
CA LYS A 52 -27.85 -11.91 10.86
C LYS A 52 -28.41 -10.48 10.77
N LYS A 53 -27.96 -9.70 9.80
CA LYS A 53 -28.22 -8.25 9.72
C LYS A 53 -29.34 -7.88 8.75
N LEU A 54 -29.49 -8.65 7.67
CA LEU A 54 -30.47 -8.39 6.59
C LEU A 54 -31.57 -9.46 6.51
N GLY A 55 -31.50 -10.52 7.32
CA GLY A 55 -32.46 -11.63 7.27
C GLY A 55 -32.33 -12.51 6.02
N TYR A 56 -31.15 -12.55 5.40
CA TYR A 56 -30.91 -13.36 4.19
C TYR A 56 -30.83 -14.87 4.51
N GLU A 57 -31.75 -15.66 3.93
CA GLU A 57 -31.82 -17.12 4.15
C GLU A 57 -31.18 -17.95 3.01
N GLY A 58 -30.58 -17.30 2.01
CA GLY A 58 -30.01 -17.97 0.84
C GLY A 58 -28.62 -18.59 1.06
N ASP A 59 -28.05 -19.08 -0.04
CA ASP A 59 -26.71 -19.69 -0.08
C ASP A 59 -25.58 -18.65 -0.18
N ASN A 60 -24.34 -19.12 -0.13
CA ASN A 60 -23.13 -18.30 -0.32
C ASN A 60 -22.79 -18.05 -1.81
N ASN A 61 -23.73 -18.27 -2.73
CA ASN A 61 -23.51 -18.03 -4.14
C ASN A 61 -23.35 -16.51 -4.36
N PRO A 62 -22.28 -16.05 -5.02
CA PRO A 62 -22.00 -14.62 -5.16
C PRO A 62 -23.12 -13.86 -5.89
N VAL A 63 -23.82 -14.51 -6.83
CA VAL A 63 -24.94 -13.89 -7.56
C VAL A 63 -26.13 -13.65 -6.63
N ASN A 64 -26.42 -14.60 -5.73
CA ASN A 64 -27.54 -14.46 -4.80
C ASN A 64 -27.24 -13.45 -3.71
N LEU A 65 -26.00 -13.43 -3.18
CA LEU A 65 -25.53 -12.40 -2.25
C LEU A 65 -25.62 -11.00 -2.87
N ALA A 66 -25.13 -10.81 -4.09
CA ALA A 66 -25.20 -9.53 -4.79
C ALA A 66 -26.65 -9.09 -5.07
N ARG A 67 -27.56 -10.03 -5.37
CA ARG A 67 -29.01 -9.73 -5.49
C ARG A 67 -29.60 -9.25 -4.16
N CYS A 68 -29.29 -9.92 -3.06
CA CYS A 68 -29.74 -9.50 -1.74
C CYS A 68 -29.29 -8.05 -1.42
N ALA A 69 -28.02 -7.75 -1.63
CA ALA A 69 -27.49 -6.39 -1.45
C ALA A 69 -28.18 -5.37 -2.38
N ARG A 70 -28.36 -5.71 -3.67
CA ARG A 70 -29.06 -4.87 -4.65
C ARG A 70 -30.50 -4.58 -4.25
N ASP A 71 -31.28 -5.59 -3.90
CA ASP A 71 -32.70 -5.44 -3.53
C ASP A 71 -32.86 -4.60 -2.26
N THR A 72 -31.85 -4.68 -1.38
CA THR A 72 -31.75 -3.90 -0.16
C THR A 72 -31.47 -2.43 -0.48
N MET A 73 -30.34 -2.14 -1.16
CA MET A 73 -29.91 -0.77 -1.46
C MET A 73 -30.85 -0.03 -2.41
N ARG A 74 -31.46 -0.72 -3.39
CA ARG A 74 -32.35 -0.09 -4.39
C ARG A 74 -33.49 0.70 -3.77
N LYS A 75 -34.03 0.25 -2.64
CA LYS A 75 -35.12 0.94 -1.91
C LYS A 75 -34.66 2.26 -1.30
N LEU A 76 -33.37 2.37 -0.97
CA LEU A 76 -32.77 3.53 -0.33
C LEU A 76 -32.28 4.53 -1.38
N PHE A 77 -31.69 4.07 -2.49
CA PHE A 77 -31.33 4.94 -3.63
C PHE A 77 -32.50 5.81 -4.12
N LEU A 78 -33.71 5.25 -4.18
CA LEU A 78 -34.90 6.00 -4.66
C LEU A 78 -35.44 7.00 -3.63
N LYS A 79 -34.91 7.01 -2.41
CA LYS A 79 -35.29 7.92 -1.32
C LYS A 79 -34.19 8.93 -0.98
N SER A 80 -32.95 8.71 -1.44
CA SER A 80 -31.83 9.57 -1.10
C SER A 80 -31.97 10.94 -1.75
N GLU A 81 -31.81 11.99 -0.94
CA GLU A 81 -31.91 13.38 -1.38
C GLU A 81 -30.56 13.93 -1.85
N VAL A 82 -29.46 13.39 -1.31
CA VAL A 82 -28.08 13.80 -1.60
C VAL A 82 -27.25 12.57 -1.99
N GLY A 83 -26.50 12.69 -3.09
CA GLY A 83 -25.46 11.77 -3.50
C GLY A 83 -24.08 12.28 -3.08
N ILE A 84 -23.26 11.40 -2.49
CA ILE A 84 -21.87 11.71 -2.17
C ILE A 84 -20.98 10.72 -2.90
N THR A 85 -20.03 11.20 -3.70
CA THR A 85 -19.03 10.35 -4.36
C THR A 85 -17.63 10.92 -4.22
N GLY A 86 -16.64 10.07 -4.48
CA GLY A 86 -15.34 10.54 -4.90
C GLY A 86 -15.31 10.89 -6.38
N CYS A 87 -14.10 10.98 -6.93
CA CYS A 87 -13.85 10.85 -8.36
C CYS A 87 -12.48 10.18 -8.58
N ASN A 88 -12.32 9.51 -9.72
CA ASN A 88 -11.00 9.09 -10.18
C ASN A 88 -10.21 10.31 -10.64
N PHE A 89 -10.84 11.15 -11.47
CA PHE A 89 -10.31 12.41 -11.97
C PHE A 89 -11.39 13.48 -12.11
N ALA A 90 -11.08 14.72 -11.77
CA ALA A 90 -11.79 15.91 -12.22
C ALA A 90 -11.17 16.42 -13.53
N ILE A 91 -12.01 16.91 -14.43
CA ILE A 91 -11.62 17.32 -15.78
C ILE A 91 -11.56 18.84 -15.83
N ALA A 92 -10.35 19.39 -15.87
CA ALA A 92 -10.14 20.83 -15.68
C ALA A 92 -10.79 21.71 -16.76
N ASN A 93 -10.82 21.26 -18.02
CA ASN A 93 -11.30 22.08 -19.13
C ASN A 93 -12.82 22.03 -19.34
N THR A 94 -13.51 20.99 -18.83
CA THR A 94 -14.98 20.86 -18.95
C THR A 94 -15.71 21.06 -17.63
N GLY A 95 -15.03 20.86 -16.49
CA GLY A 95 -15.67 20.90 -15.18
C GLY A 95 -16.33 19.58 -14.76
N ASP A 96 -16.22 18.53 -15.58
CA ASP A 96 -16.78 17.22 -15.28
C ASP A 96 -15.94 16.45 -14.26
N ILE A 97 -16.53 15.41 -13.69
CA ILE A 97 -15.82 14.35 -12.98
C ILE A 97 -15.83 13.07 -13.81
N ASN A 98 -14.85 12.22 -13.55
CA ASN A 98 -14.72 10.88 -14.08
C ASN A 98 -14.78 9.87 -12.92
N LEU A 99 -15.60 8.84 -13.10
CA LEU A 99 -15.81 7.74 -12.17
C LEU A 99 -15.64 6.41 -12.89
N SER A 100 -14.80 5.54 -12.33
CA SER A 100 -14.56 4.19 -12.82
C SER A 100 -15.09 3.18 -11.81
N THR A 101 -16.15 2.44 -12.16
CA THR A 101 -16.75 1.43 -11.28
C THR A 101 -17.00 0.11 -12.01
N ASN A 102 -17.01 -0.98 -11.25
CA ASN A 102 -17.44 -2.30 -11.75
C ASN A 102 -18.89 -2.61 -11.41
N GLU A 103 -19.56 -1.66 -10.78
CA GLU A 103 -20.92 -1.76 -10.27
C GLU A 103 -21.67 -0.47 -10.65
N GLY A 104 -22.98 -0.58 -10.85
CA GLY A 104 -23.81 0.57 -11.25
C GLY A 104 -24.22 1.47 -10.07
N ASN A 105 -23.59 1.34 -8.90
CA ASN A 105 -23.94 2.11 -7.71
C ASN A 105 -23.61 3.60 -7.89
N ALA A 106 -22.44 3.93 -8.43
CA ALA A 106 -22.02 5.32 -8.64
C ALA A 106 -22.98 6.06 -9.58
N ASP A 107 -23.36 5.45 -10.70
CA ASP A 107 -24.34 6.04 -11.65
C ASP A 107 -25.67 6.34 -10.96
N LEU A 108 -26.13 5.45 -10.07
CA LEU A 108 -27.35 5.69 -9.29
C LEU A 108 -27.17 6.81 -8.26
N THR A 109 -26.00 6.89 -7.62
CA THR A 109 -25.68 7.94 -6.65
C THR A 109 -25.60 9.32 -7.30
N ILE A 110 -25.09 9.42 -8.54
CA ILE A 110 -24.92 10.73 -9.21
C ILE A 110 -26.15 11.16 -10.03
N SER A 111 -27.01 10.23 -10.47
CA SER A 111 -28.13 10.57 -11.37
C SER A 111 -29.50 10.67 -10.68
N ILE A 112 -29.71 10.00 -9.54
CA ILE A 112 -31.01 9.98 -8.86
C ILE A 112 -31.21 11.17 -7.91
N PRO A 113 -30.28 11.46 -6.98
CA PRO A 113 -30.42 12.58 -6.06
C PRO A 113 -30.32 13.91 -6.78
N LYS A 114 -31.09 14.90 -6.34
CA LYS A 114 -31.05 16.26 -6.91
C LYS A 114 -29.78 17.01 -6.55
N THR A 115 -29.13 16.66 -5.44
CA THR A 115 -27.89 17.27 -4.99
C THR A 115 -26.77 16.25 -5.02
N GLN A 116 -25.66 16.60 -5.65
CA GLN A 116 -24.45 15.79 -5.72
C GLN A 116 -23.28 16.52 -5.06
N ILE A 117 -22.57 15.82 -4.19
CA ILE A 117 -21.33 16.30 -3.55
C ILE A 117 -20.19 15.37 -3.95
N VAL A 118 -19.18 15.94 -4.61
CA VAL A 118 -17.95 15.25 -4.97
C VAL A 118 -16.87 15.60 -3.95
N LEU A 119 -16.30 14.59 -3.30
CA LEU A 119 -15.18 14.74 -2.39
C LEU A 119 -13.89 14.21 -3.04
N MET A 120 -12.94 15.10 -3.32
CA MET A 120 -11.72 14.71 -4.03
C MET A 120 -10.47 15.26 -3.35
N GLY A 121 -9.37 14.52 -3.43
CA GLY A 121 -8.06 15.08 -3.11
C GLY A 121 -7.62 16.09 -4.16
N MET A 122 -6.83 17.09 -3.77
CA MET A 122 -6.32 18.12 -4.71
C MET A 122 -5.51 17.56 -5.89
N GLU A 123 -5.00 16.33 -5.78
CA GLU A 123 -4.22 15.64 -6.81
C GLU A 123 -5.08 14.96 -7.88
N ARG A 124 -6.39 14.88 -7.69
CA ARG A 124 -7.33 14.11 -8.53
C ARG A 124 -7.77 14.91 -9.76
N ILE A 125 -6.89 15.59 -10.46
CA ILE A 125 -7.26 16.46 -11.59
C ILE A 125 -6.43 16.17 -12.84
N VAL A 126 -7.07 16.23 -14.01
CA VAL A 126 -6.44 16.11 -15.32
C VAL A 126 -6.85 17.24 -16.25
N PRO A 127 -6.06 17.58 -17.28
CA PRO A 127 -6.38 18.69 -18.18
C PRO A 127 -7.66 18.48 -18.99
N SER A 128 -7.87 17.28 -19.53
CA SER A 128 -9.03 16.96 -20.37
C SER A 128 -9.43 15.48 -20.31
N ILE A 129 -10.58 15.16 -20.91
CA ILE A 129 -11.08 13.78 -21.08
C ILE A 129 -10.05 12.88 -21.76
N LYS A 130 -9.23 13.41 -22.68
CA LYS A 130 -8.20 12.64 -23.38
C LYS A 130 -7.16 12.08 -22.42
N GLU A 131 -6.73 12.87 -21.44
CA GLU A 131 -5.80 12.41 -20.41
C GLU A 131 -6.48 11.45 -19.43
N ALA A 132 -7.75 11.70 -19.07
CA ALA A 132 -8.54 10.78 -18.25
C ALA A 132 -8.65 9.39 -18.90
N GLU A 133 -9.01 9.31 -20.18
CA GLU A 133 -9.17 8.05 -20.91
C GLU A 133 -7.88 7.20 -20.88
N ILE A 134 -6.73 7.84 -21.03
CA ILE A 134 -5.42 7.16 -20.95
C ILE A 134 -5.20 6.59 -19.55
N LEU A 135 -5.50 7.38 -18.50
CA LEU A 135 -5.33 6.96 -17.12
C LEU A 135 -6.32 5.88 -16.71
N ASP A 136 -7.58 5.93 -17.15
CA ASP A 136 -8.60 4.90 -16.91
C ASP A 136 -8.19 3.57 -17.53
N ASN A 137 -7.67 3.61 -18.77
CA ASN A 137 -7.12 2.43 -19.43
C ASN A 137 -5.95 1.83 -18.64
N MET A 138 -5.05 2.65 -18.12
CA MET A 138 -3.94 2.18 -17.29
C MET A 138 -4.42 1.65 -15.93
N LEU A 139 -5.39 2.31 -15.31
CA LEU A 139 -5.98 1.93 -14.03
C LEU A 139 -6.58 0.53 -14.11
N ALA A 140 -7.51 0.30 -15.05
CA ALA A 140 -8.23 -0.96 -15.16
C ALA A 140 -7.29 -2.16 -15.41
N ARG A 141 -6.30 -1.97 -16.29
CA ARG A 141 -5.31 -3.01 -16.63
C ARG A 141 -4.39 -3.31 -15.45
N SER A 142 -3.93 -2.28 -14.75
CA SER A 142 -2.97 -2.43 -13.66
C SER A 142 -3.63 -2.96 -12.38
N ALA A 143 -4.89 -2.58 -12.14
CA ALA A 143 -5.63 -3.00 -10.95
C ALA A 143 -6.07 -4.47 -11.03
N VAL A 144 -6.77 -4.82 -12.11
CA VAL A 144 -7.54 -6.07 -12.20
C VAL A 144 -7.33 -6.83 -13.51
N GLY A 145 -6.43 -6.34 -14.38
CA GLY A 145 -6.17 -6.95 -15.69
C GLY A 145 -7.31 -6.79 -16.70
N GLN A 146 -8.31 -5.95 -16.41
CA GLN A 146 -9.42 -5.68 -17.32
C GLN A 146 -9.00 -4.67 -18.39
N LYS A 147 -9.65 -4.73 -19.56
CA LYS A 147 -9.42 -3.73 -20.62
C LYS A 147 -9.89 -2.34 -20.20
N LEU A 148 -11.04 -2.31 -19.52
CA LEU A 148 -11.67 -1.14 -18.92
C LEU A 148 -12.59 -1.65 -17.80
N THR A 149 -12.97 -0.80 -16.86
CA THR A 149 -14.03 -1.11 -15.88
C THR A 149 -15.38 -1.26 -16.58
N THR A 150 -16.38 -1.78 -15.86
CA THR A 150 -17.72 -1.98 -16.43
C THR A 150 -18.40 -0.66 -16.76
N TYR A 151 -18.19 0.35 -15.92
CA TYR A 151 -18.66 1.72 -16.10
C TYR A 151 -17.46 2.68 -16.03
N VAL A 152 -17.41 3.61 -16.98
CA VAL A 152 -16.51 4.77 -16.97
C VAL A 152 -17.39 5.96 -17.31
N THR A 153 -17.78 6.67 -16.27
CA THR A 153 -18.82 7.70 -16.34
C THR A 153 -18.17 9.07 -16.24
N PHE A 154 -18.48 9.94 -17.19
CA PHE A 154 -18.17 11.36 -17.14
C PHE A 154 -19.47 12.10 -16.84
N ALA A 155 -19.49 12.88 -15.76
CA ALA A 155 -20.70 13.54 -15.31
C ALA A 155 -20.39 14.88 -14.66
N GLY A 156 -21.36 15.78 -14.71
CA GLY A 156 -21.33 17.09 -14.06
C GLY A 156 -22.70 17.45 -13.52
N GLN A 157 -22.98 18.74 -13.44
CA GLN A 157 -24.33 19.24 -13.18
C GLN A 157 -25.25 18.90 -14.35
N GLN A 158 -26.52 18.62 -14.07
CA GLN A 158 -27.53 18.39 -15.10
C GLN A 158 -27.60 19.56 -16.09
N ALA A 159 -27.54 19.26 -17.40
CA ALA A 159 -27.77 20.24 -18.46
C ALA A 159 -29.28 20.47 -18.71
N ASP A 160 -29.62 21.63 -19.28
CA ASP A 160 -31.01 22.04 -19.53
C ASP A 160 -31.79 21.04 -20.43
N ASP A 161 -31.10 20.29 -21.30
CA ASP A 161 -31.67 19.31 -22.21
C ASP A 161 -31.60 17.85 -21.70
N GLU A 162 -31.10 17.63 -20.48
CA GLU A 162 -31.04 16.31 -19.85
C GLU A 162 -32.27 16.02 -19.00
N SER A 163 -32.72 14.75 -19.00
CA SER A 163 -33.90 14.31 -18.24
C SER A 163 -33.62 14.01 -16.77
N ASP A 164 -32.36 13.82 -16.42
CA ASP A 164 -31.87 13.32 -15.14
C ASP A 164 -30.47 13.86 -14.84
N GLY A 165 -30.05 13.77 -13.58
CA GLY A 165 -28.81 14.36 -13.08
C GLY A 165 -29.04 15.29 -11.89
N PRO A 166 -27.96 15.76 -11.26
CA PRO A 166 -28.06 16.64 -10.10
C PRO A 166 -28.36 18.08 -10.53
N GLU A 167 -29.39 18.67 -9.94
CA GLU A 167 -29.73 20.09 -10.05
C GLU A 167 -28.66 20.95 -9.33
N ASP A 168 -28.16 20.47 -8.19
CA ASP A 168 -27.07 21.10 -7.42
C ASP A 168 -25.82 20.23 -7.45
N PHE A 169 -24.71 20.77 -7.97
CA PHE A 169 -23.43 20.06 -8.09
C PHE A 169 -22.32 20.76 -7.32
N HIS A 170 -21.78 20.11 -6.30
CA HIS A 170 -20.75 20.66 -5.41
C HIS A 170 -19.47 19.83 -5.50
N VAL A 171 -18.32 20.50 -5.66
CA VAL A 171 -17.00 19.86 -5.61
C VAL A 171 -16.24 20.37 -4.40
N VAL A 172 -15.90 19.47 -3.49
CA VAL A 172 -15.10 19.72 -2.29
C VAL A 172 -13.70 19.17 -2.52
N ILE A 173 -12.75 20.09 -2.74
CA ILE A 173 -11.34 19.76 -2.92
C ILE A 173 -10.65 19.76 -1.55
N VAL A 174 -10.07 18.62 -1.20
CA VAL A 174 -9.43 18.38 0.10
C VAL A 174 -7.93 18.29 -0.08
N ASP A 175 -7.21 19.20 0.57
CA ASP A 175 -5.77 19.09 0.74
C ASP A 175 -5.44 17.98 1.77
N ASN A 176 -5.81 18.19 3.03
CA ASN A 176 -5.54 17.26 4.15
C ASN A 176 -4.07 16.82 4.21
N GLY A 177 -3.14 17.78 4.06
CA GLY A 177 -1.70 17.56 4.14
C GLY A 177 -1.03 17.11 2.83
N ARG A 178 -1.76 16.94 1.73
CA ARG A 178 -1.18 16.57 0.42
C ARG A 178 -0.22 17.63 -0.12
N SER A 179 -0.49 18.90 0.14
CA SER A 179 0.36 20.03 -0.24
C SER A 179 1.75 19.99 0.38
N ASN A 180 1.92 19.27 1.51
CA ASN A 180 3.23 19.01 2.10
C ASN A 180 4.17 18.21 1.17
N ALA A 181 3.63 17.50 0.17
CA ALA A 181 4.44 16.79 -0.81
C ALA A 181 5.03 17.70 -1.89
N ILE A 182 4.38 18.83 -2.20
CA ILE A 182 4.73 19.69 -3.34
C ILE A 182 6.12 20.30 -3.13
N GLY A 183 6.99 20.22 -4.14
CA GLY A 183 8.35 20.75 -4.09
C GLY A 183 9.31 19.92 -3.25
N THR A 184 8.88 18.76 -2.75
CA THR A 184 9.71 17.81 -1.99
C THR A 184 10.03 16.57 -2.82
N ALA A 185 10.88 15.69 -2.28
CA ALA A 185 11.10 14.36 -2.87
C ALA A 185 9.80 13.54 -3.03
N PHE A 186 8.78 13.83 -2.23
CA PHE A 186 7.54 13.07 -2.18
C PHE A 186 6.48 13.54 -3.20
N GLU A 187 6.72 14.62 -3.95
CA GLU A 187 5.72 15.21 -4.88
C GLU A 187 5.14 14.18 -5.85
N ALA A 188 6.00 13.28 -6.36
CA ALA A 188 5.59 12.23 -7.28
C ALA A 188 4.48 11.30 -6.72
N VAL A 189 4.35 11.17 -5.40
CA VAL A 189 3.29 10.35 -4.79
C VAL A 189 1.89 10.84 -5.16
N LEU A 190 1.73 12.15 -5.43
CA LEU A 190 0.47 12.78 -5.81
C LEU A 190 -0.01 12.32 -7.20
N GLN A 191 0.86 11.73 -8.02
CA GLN A 191 0.48 11.17 -9.33
C GLN A 191 -0.26 9.84 -9.22
N CYS A 192 -0.41 9.28 -8.01
CA CYS A 192 -0.98 7.96 -7.82
C CYS A 192 -2.45 7.89 -8.29
N ILE A 193 -2.73 7.04 -9.27
CA ILE A 193 -4.09 6.77 -9.79
C ILE A 193 -4.87 5.71 -8.98
N ARG A 194 -4.41 5.34 -7.78
CA ARG A 194 -5.07 4.38 -6.86
C ARG A 194 -5.41 3.00 -7.45
N CYS A 195 -4.67 2.55 -8.47
CA CYS A 195 -4.91 1.24 -9.10
C CYS A 195 -4.61 0.02 -8.19
N GLY A 196 -3.89 0.17 -7.07
CA GLY A 196 -3.58 -0.95 -6.18
C GLY A 196 -2.51 -1.93 -6.69
N ALA A 197 -1.95 -1.75 -7.89
CA ALA A 197 -0.93 -2.65 -8.45
C ALA A 197 0.26 -2.87 -7.50
N CYS A 198 0.69 -1.83 -6.78
CA CYS A 198 1.78 -1.91 -5.82
C CYS A 198 1.46 -2.81 -4.60
N LEU A 199 0.19 -2.91 -4.17
CA LEU A 199 -0.24 -3.80 -3.09
C LEU A 199 -0.13 -5.26 -3.56
N ASN A 200 -0.59 -5.55 -4.77
CA ASN A 200 -0.62 -6.90 -5.36
C ASN A 200 0.77 -7.55 -5.48
N VAL A 201 1.82 -6.76 -5.71
CA VAL A 201 3.20 -7.27 -5.83
C VAL A 201 3.98 -7.22 -4.52
N CYS A 202 3.47 -6.52 -3.49
CA CYS A 202 4.20 -6.31 -2.25
C CYS A 202 4.24 -7.60 -1.40
N PRO A 203 5.42 -8.17 -1.10
CA PRO A 203 5.51 -9.38 -0.30
C PRO A 203 5.04 -9.16 1.14
N VAL A 204 5.22 -7.95 1.70
CA VAL A 204 4.79 -7.63 3.07
C VAL A 204 3.26 -7.60 3.13
N TYR A 205 2.62 -6.76 2.31
CA TYR A 205 1.16 -6.65 2.24
C TYR A 205 0.47 -7.99 2.03
N ARG A 206 1.00 -8.84 1.15
CA ARG A 206 0.43 -10.18 0.88
C ARG A 206 0.47 -11.13 2.07
N GLN A 207 1.35 -10.91 3.04
CA GLN A 207 1.47 -11.75 4.23
C GLN A 207 0.67 -11.20 5.42
N ILE A 208 0.65 -9.88 5.61
CA ILE A 208 0.04 -9.26 6.80
C ILE A 208 -1.33 -8.63 6.56
N GLY A 209 -1.72 -8.44 5.29
CA GLY A 209 -2.96 -7.74 4.91
C GLY A 209 -2.87 -6.21 5.08
N GLY A 210 -3.98 -5.52 4.80
CA GLY A 210 -4.04 -4.05 4.89
C GLY A 210 -4.14 -3.49 6.29
N HIS A 211 -4.89 -4.16 7.18
CA HIS A 211 -5.14 -3.68 8.55
C HIS A 211 -3.87 -3.47 9.37
N ALA A 212 -2.86 -4.33 9.16
CA ALA A 212 -1.59 -4.24 9.86
C ALA A 212 -0.79 -2.96 9.57
N TYR A 213 -1.16 -2.19 8.54
CA TYR A 213 -0.54 -0.89 8.25
C TYR A 213 -1.13 0.26 9.10
N GLY A 214 -2.23 0.07 9.83
CA GLY A 214 -2.80 1.12 10.70
C GLY A 214 -3.18 2.41 9.98
N SER A 215 -3.37 2.35 8.66
CA SER A 215 -3.73 3.48 7.80
C SER A 215 -4.75 3.03 6.75
N ILE A 216 -5.72 3.89 6.46
CA ILE A 216 -6.71 3.68 5.39
C ILE A 216 -6.06 3.53 3.99
N TYR A 217 -4.83 4.03 3.84
CA TYR A 217 -3.99 3.74 2.68
C TYR A 217 -3.00 2.65 3.10
N PRO A 218 -3.21 1.37 2.74
CA PRO A 218 -2.29 0.30 3.06
C PRO A 218 -1.21 0.11 1.99
N GLY A 219 -0.23 -0.75 2.29
CA GLY A 219 0.78 -1.20 1.35
C GLY A 219 1.78 -0.10 0.95
N PRO A 220 2.57 -0.32 -0.12
CA PRO A 220 3.68 0.57 -0.47
C PRO A 220 3.28 2.03 -0.73
N ILE A 221 2.13 2.26 -1.38
CA ILE A 221 1.62 3.62 -1.61
C ILE A 221 1.24 4.30 -0.28
N GLY A 222 0.61 3.55 0.61
CA GLY A 222 0.24 4.00 1.94
C GLY A 222 1.44 4.37 2.81
N SER A 223 2.44 3.50 2.83
CA SER A 223 3.69 3.72 3.56
C SER A 223 4.48 4.97 3.11
N VAL A 224 4.23 5.48 1.90
CA VAL A 224 4.76 6.77 1.44
C VAL A 224 3.79 7.92 1.73
N LEU A 225 2.50 7.73 1.43
CA LEU A 225 1.56 8.83 1.51
C LEU A 225 1.21 9.20 2.96
N SER A 226 1.00 8.22 3.84
CA SER A 226 0.47 8.46 5.19
C SER A 226 1.40 9.33 6.06
N PRO A 227 2.74 9.16 6.05
CA PRO A 227 3.64 10.10 6.71
C PRO A 227 3.55 11.53 6.18
N VAL A 228 3.27 11.73 4.89
CA VAL A 228 3.05 13.07 4.32
C VAL A 228 1.75 13.70 4.84
N LEU A 229 0.68 12.90 4.98
CA LEU A 229 -0.64 13.39 5.39
C LEU A 229 -0.74 13.63 6.90
N GLY A 230 -0.24 12.71 7.72
CA GLY A 230 -0.42 12.75 9.18
C GLY A 230 0.88 12.77 9.99
N GLY A 231 2.04 12.91 9.34
CA GLY A 231 3.33 13.04 10.00
C GLY A 231 3.92 11.72 10.51
N TYR A 232 5.17 11.82 10.96
CA TYR A 232 5.95 10.66 11.42
C TYR A 232 5.61 10.19 12.83
N GLU A 233 4.99 11.03 13.67
CA GLU A 233 4.56 10.61 15.02
C GLU A 233 3.54 9.46 14.94
N GLN A 234 2.60 9.56 14.00
CA GLN A 234 1.60 8.52 13.78
C GLN A 234 2.05 7.43 12.81
N TYR A 235 2.80 7.79 11.76
CA TYR A 235 3.05 6.88 10.63
C TYR A 235 4.54 6.58 10.37
N GLY A 236 5.44 6.92 11.29
CA GLY A 236 6.89 6.75 11.14
C GLY A 236 7.37 5.30 10.97
N ASP A 237 6.59 4.33 11.44
CA ASP A 237 6.92 2.92 11.29
C ASP A 237 6.61 2.38 9.87
N LEU A 238 5.70 3.02 9.12
CA LEU A 238 5.24 2.51 7.82
C LEU A 238 6.34 2.48 6.75
N PRO A 239 7.24 3.46 6.65
CA PRO A 239 8.42 3.36 5.79
C PRO A 239 9.30 2.13 6.06
N TYR A 240 9.27 1.58 7.27
CA TYR A 240 10.01 0.38 7.67
C TYR A 240 9.26 -0.94 7.37
N ALA A 241 7.94 -0.88 7.13
CA ALA A 241 7.11 -2.02 6.72
C ALA A 241 7.31 -2.42 5.23
N SER A 242 8.57 -2.51 4.80
CA SER A 242 8.97 -2.81 3.42
C SER A 242 10.33 -3.50 3.37
N THR A 243 10.45 -4.52 2.49
CA THR A 243 11.72 -5.19 2.17
C THR A 243 12.59 -4.39 1.21
N LEU A 244 12.10 -3.25 0.71
CA LEU A 244 12.77 -2.42 -0.31
C LEU A 244 13.15 -3.18 -1.60
N CYS A 245 12.43 -4.25 -1.94
CA CYS A 245 12.72 -5.07 -3.12
C CYS A 245 12.46 -4.40 -4.48
N GLY A 246 11.86 -3.21 -4.53
CA GLY A 246 11.64 -2.44 -5.76
C GLY A 246 10.46 -2.87 -6.63
N ALA A 247 9.81 -4.01 -6.36
CA ALA A 247 8.71 -4.54 -7.17
C ALA A 247 7.53 -3.56 -7.33
N CYS A 248 7.21 -2.80 -6.28
CA CYS A 248 6.15 -1.78 -6.32
C CYS A 248 6.44 -0.62 -7.29
N THR A 249 7.72 -0.28 -7.47
CA THR A 249 8.15 0.74 -8.42
C THR A 249 8.16 0.20 -9.84
N GLU A 250 8.66 -1.01 -10.04
CA GLU A 250 8.67 -1.66 -11.35
C GLU A 250 7.26 -1.81 -11.92
N THR A 251 6.29 -2.17 -11.09
CA THR A 251 4.90 -2.36 -11.53
C THR A 251 4.08 -1.08 -11.65
N CYS A 252 4.56 0.07 -11.17
CA CYS A 252 3.75 1.28 -11.09
C CYS A 252 3.49 1.85 -12.49
N PRO A 253 2.22 1.92 -12.96
CA PRO A 253 1.93 2.38 -14.33
C PRO A 253 2.24 3.86 -14.55
N VAL A 254 2.23 4.64 -13.47
CA VAL A 254 2.53 6.08 -13.46
C VAL A 254 3.96 6.38 -12.95
N LYS A 255 4.82 5.36 -12.90
CA LYS A 255 6.28 5.49 -12.67
C LYS A 255 6.67 6.16 -11.35
N ILE A 256 5.90 5.96 -10.29
CA ILE A 256 6.26 6.43 -8.95
C ILE A 256 7.31 5.48 -8.37
N SER A 257 8.48 6.02 -8.02
CA SER A 257 9.55 5.29 -7.35
C SER A 257 9.29 5.03 -5.87
N LEU A 258 8.17 4.35 -5.54
CA LEU A 258 7.76 4.06 -4.16
C LEU A 258 8.89 3.54 -3.27
N HIS A 259 9.72 2.59 -3.72
CA HIS A 259 10.80 2.07 -2.87
C HIS A 259 11.87 3.11 -2.53
N GLU A 260 12.17 4.04 -3.45
CA GLU A 260 13.09 5.16 -3.19
C GLU A 260 12.45 6.17 -2.25
N LEU A 261 11.16 6.49 -2.43
CA LEU A 261 10.43 7.38 -1.53
C LEU A 261 10.37 6.84 -0.10
N LEU A 262 10.26 5.52 0.08
CA LEU A 262 10.36 4.92 1.42
C LEU A 262 11.76 5.12 2.03
N ILE A 263 12.83 5.06 1.23
CA ILE A 263 14.18 5.36 1.68
C ILE A 263 14.30 6.83 2.06
N GLU A 264 13.70 7.74 1.29
CA GLU A 264 13.70 9.17 1.62
C GLU A 264 13.00 9.45 2.95
N HIS A 265 11.87 8.81 3.26
CA HIS A 265 11.27 8.92 4.60
C HIS A 265 12.24 8.48 5.70
N ARG A 266 12.93 7.35 5.51
CA ARG A 266 13.91 6.85 6.50
C ARG A 266 15.05 7.85 6.71
N LYS A 267 15.54 8.49 5.64
CA LYS A 267 16.55 9.56 5.73
C LYS A 267 16.01 10.77 6.49
N VAL A 268 14.82 11.26 6.15
CA VAL A 268 14.22 12.41 6.86
C VAL A 268 14.08 12.10 8.36
N MET A 269 13.60 10.90 8.72
CA MET A 269 13.44 10.53 10.12
C MET A 269 14.78 10.41 10.85
N GLU A 270 15.80 9.78 10.25
CA GLU A 270 17.08 9.54 10.93
C GLU A 270 18.04 10.72 10.87
N ASP A 271 18.19 11.36 9.71
CA ASP A 271 19.19 12.40 9.47
C ASP A 271 18.67 13.80 9.82
N ASP A 272 17.43 14.12 9.41
CA ASP A 272 16.89 15.48 9.60
C ASP A 272 16.20 15.63 10.97
N LEU A 273 15.41 14.63 11.37
CA LEU A 273 14.60 14.69 12.60
C LEU A 273 15.23 13.98 13.80
N ASN A 274 16.27 13.17 13.59
CA ASN A 274 16.94 12.39 14.65
C ASN A 274 15.95 11.53 15.47
N MET A 275 14.95 10.94 14.81
CA MET A 275 13.89 10.16 15.48
C MET A 275 14.36 8.79 16.00
N HIS A 276 15.57 8.33 15.64
CA HIS A 276 16.29 7.16 16.18
C HIS A 276 15.36 6.04 16.68
N HIS A 277 14.57 5.46 15.77
CA HIS A 277 13.52 4.47 16.13
C HIS A 277 14.09 3.28 16.94
N ASP A 278 15.37 2.94 16.75
CA ASP A 278 16.08 1.85 17.43
C ASP A 278 16.99 2.32 18.60
N GLY A 279 16.98 3.62 18.93
CA GLY A 279 17.79 4.25 19.96
C GLY A 279 19.19 4.72 19.51
N SER A 280 19.75 5.68 20.25
CA SER A 280 21.00 6.37 19.88
C SER A 280 22.23 5.45 19.77
N PHE A 281 22.24 4.34 20.52
CA PHE A 281 23.31 3.35 20.46
C PHE A 281 23.32 2.58 19.13
N VAL A 282 22.14 2.20 18.62
CA VAL A 282 22.03 1.50 17.32
C VAL A 282 22.44 2.42 16.19
N ASN A 283 22.04 3.70 16.24
CA ASN A 283 22.49 4.68 15.26
C ASN A 283 24.03 4.88 15.28
N PHE A 284 24.65 4.93 16.46
CA PHE A 284 26.10 4.99 16.59
C PHE A 284 26.79 3.74 16.00
N GLU A 285 26.25 2.55 16.27
CA GLU A 285 26.76 1.29 15.74
C GLU A 285 26.68 1.27 14.21
N MET A 286 25.51 1.58 13.64
CA MET A 286 25.28 1.59 12.19
C MET A 286 26.14 2.63 11.48
N ASN A 287 26.30 3.83 12.04
CA ASN A 287 27.21 4.84 11.51
C ASN A 287 28.68 4.40 11.53
N THR A 288 29.10 3.72 12.60
CA THR A 288 30.46 3.18 12.73
C THR A 288 30.69 2.07 11.70
N ILE A 289 29.74 1.14 11.56
CA ILE A 289 29.78 0.08 10.54
C ILE A 289 29.84 0.71 9.15
N GLY A 290 28.95 1.66 8.84
CA GLY A 290 28.87 2.34 7.55
C GLY A 290 30.19 3.02 7.16
N ARG A 291 30.81 3.77 8.08
CA ARG A 291 32.14 4.38 7.87
C ARG A 291 33.25 3.34 7.69
N GLY A 292 33.19 2.23 8.44
CA GLY A 292 34.15 1.14 8.31
C GLY A 292 34.04 0.42 6.97
N THR A 293 32.82 0.16 6.50
CA THR A 293 32.55 -0.57 5.25
C THR A 293 32.73 0.28 3.99
N SER A 294 32.57 1.61 4.09
CA SER A 294 32.78 2.52 2.96
C SER A 294 34.25 2.79 2.65
N SER A 295 35.17 2.49 3.58
CA SER A 295 36.61 2.57 3.37
C SER A 295 37.18 1.22 2.90
N PRO A 296 37.72 1.12 1.66
CA PRO A 296 38.32 -0.13 1.18
C PRO A 296 39.47 -0.65 2.06
N ALA A 297 40.22 0.26 2.70
CA ALA A 297 41.33 -0.08 3.58
C ALA A 297 40.83 -0.66 4.92
N LEU A 298 39.87 0.01 5.57
CA LEU A 298 39.29 -0.45 6.83
C LEU A 298 38.52 -1.76 6.64
N PHE A 299 37.72 -1.85 5.57
CA PHE A 299 37.02 -3.08 5.22
C PHE A 299 37.99 -4.23 4.96
N GLY A 300 39.08 -3.98 4.21
CA GLY A 300 40.11 -4.98 3.95
C GLY A 300 40.81 -5.46 5.24
N MET A 301 41.12 -4.54 6.15
CA MET A 301 41.68 -4.86 7.46
C MET A 301 40.70 -5.69 8.30
N ALA A 302 39.42 -5.28 8.37
CA ALA A 302 38.38 -5.96 9.11
C ALA A 302 38.19 -7.41 8.62
N ILE A 303 38.13 -7.65 7.30
CA ILE A 303 38.03 -8.99 6.73
C ILE A 303 39.26 -9.85 7.05
N ASN A 304 40.47 -9.28 6.99
CA ASN A 304 41.69 -10.01 7.37
C ASN A 304 41.71 -10.37 8.86
N MET A 305 41.24 -9.47 9.73
CA MET A 305 41.14 -9.71 11.16
C MET A 305 40.00 -10.65 11.54
N ALA A 306 38.92 -10.69 10.76
CA ALA A 306 37.78 -11.58 10.99
C ALA A 306 38.18 -13.06 11.02
N HIS A 307 39.16 -13.47 10.22
CA HIS A 307 39.69 -14.85 10.28
C HIS A 307 40.35 -15.17 11.61
N THR A 308 41.12 -14.24 12.16
CA THR A 308 41.76 -14.40 13.48
C THR A 308 40.71 -14.39 14.59
N GLY A 309 39.70 -13.52 14.48
CA GLY A 309 38.61 -13.40 15.46
C GLY A 309 37.63 -14.58 15.45
N LEU A 310 37.30 -15.16 14.29
CA LEU A 310 36.41 -16.32 14.20
C LEU A 310 37.11 -17.64 14.60
N ASN A 311 38.46 -17.67 14.58
CA ASN A 311 39.21 -18.85 14.99
C ASN A 311 39.16 -19.12 16.50
N VAL A 312 38.84 -18.11 17.33
CA VAL A 312 38.73 -18.25 18.79
C VAL A 312 37.33 -18.65 19.26
N LEU A 313 36.34 -18.69 18.37
CA LEU A 313 34.97 -19.06 18.70
C LEU A 313 34.74 -20.58 18.54
N PRO A 314 33.86 -21.19 19.37
CA PRO A 314 33.59 -22.62 19.30
C PRO A 314 32.96 -23.00 17.96
N LYS A 315 33.58 -23.97 17.27
CA LYS A 315 33.22 -24.40 15.92
C LYS A 315 32.42 -25.70 15.97
N ALA A 316 31.26 -25.73 15.30
CA ALA A 316 30.54 -26.95 14.99
C ALA A 316 30.86 -27.34 13.53
N LYS A 317 31.46 -28.51 13.33
CA LYS A 317 31.69 -29.10 12.01
C LYS A 317 30.60 -30.14 11.74
N GLU A 318 29.41 -29.67 11.38
CA GLU A 318 28.41 -30.56 10.77
C GLU A 318 28.16 -30.04 9.35
N VAL A 319 28.82 -30.68 8.38
CA VAL A 319 28.60 -30.43 6.95
C VAL A 319 27.78 -31.60 6.44
N THR A 320 26.51 -31.36 6.10
CA THR A 320 25.61 -32.39 5.54
C THR A 320 25.56 -32.36 4.01
N VAL A 321 26.07 -31.29 3.37
CA VAL A 321 26.03 -31.10 1.91
C VAL A 321 27.29 -30.38 1.41
N GLU A 322 27.95 -30.96 0.40
CA GLU A 322 29.11 -30.39 -0.30
C GLU A 322 28.69 -29.13 -1.09
N GLY A 323 29.47 -28.05 -0.99
CA GLY A 323 29.12 -26.75 -1.58
C GLY A 323 28.11 -25.91 -0.78
N SER A 324 27.74 -26.32 0.44
CA SER A 324 26.94 -25.47 1.33
C SER A 324 27.74 -24.27 1.85
N ILE A 325 27.05 -23.18 2.23
CA ILE A 325 27.69 -22.03 2.90
C ILE A 325 28.38 -22.40 4.23
N PHE A 326 28.14 -23.61 4.75
CA PHE A 326 28.71 -24.15 5.98
C PHE A 326 29.85 -25.14 5.74
N GLU A 327 30.41 -25.22 4.54
CA GLU A 327 31.52 -26.12 4.17
C GLU A 327 32.70 -26.10 5.17
N TYR A 328 33.00 -24.92 5.73
CA TYR A 328 34.09 -24.74 6.70
C TYR A 328 33.63 -24.83 8.18
N GLY A 329 32.37 -25.20 8.41
CA GLY A 329 31.68 -25.28 9.68
C GLY A 329 30.87 -24.03 10.02
N ALA A 330 30.29 -24.02 11.21
CA ALA A 330 29.47 -22.94 11.73
C ALA A 330 29.85 -22.55 13.17
N VAL A 331 29.66 -21.28 13.51
CA VAL A 331 29.62 -20.80 14.89
C VAL A 331 28.16 -20.78 15.33
N ARG A 332 27.81 -21.68 16.26
CA ARG A 332 26.44 -21.83 16.80
C ARG A 332 26.15 -20.95 18.01
N LYS A 333 27.19 -20.43 18.66
CA LYS A 333 27.08 -19.54 19.81
C LYS A 333 28.20 -18.52 19.78
N ALA A 334 27.83 -17.24 19.78
CA ALA A 334 28.76 -16.13 19.90
C ALA A 334 28.36 -15.24 21.09
N PRO A 335 29.32 -14.53 21.71
CA PRO A 335 29.04 -13.60 22.80
C PRO A 335 28.56 -12.23 22.26
N ALA A 336 28.05 -11.39 23.19
CA ALA A 336 27.72 -9.98 22.96
C ALA A 336 26.79 -9.75 21.74
N LEU A 337 27.07 -8.75 20.90
CA LEU A 337 26.23 -8.36 19.75
C LEU A 337 26.01 -9.51 18.75
N ALA A 338 26.97 -10.44 18.64
CA ALA A 338 26.84 -11.61 17.77
C ALA A 338 25.91 -12.69 18.36
N LYS A 339 25.60 -12.64 19.67
CA LYS A 339 24.70 -13.60 20.32
C LYS A 339 23.31 -13.58 19.71
N GLY A 340 22.75 -12.38 19.50
CA GLY A 340 21.40 -12.23 18.95
C GLY A 340 21.24 -12.88 17.58
N TRP A 341 22.28 -12.85 16.74
CA TRP A 341 22.31 -13.59 15.48
C TRP A 341 22.41 -15.10 15.73
N THR A 342 23.36 -15.55 16.55
CA THR A 342 23.59 -16.99 16.80
C THR A 342 22.49 -17.70 17.58
N ASP A 343 21.59 -16.96 18.25
CA ASP A 343 20.43 -17.53 18.94
C ASP A 343 19.36 -18.04 17.95
N VAL A 344 19.34 -17.52 16.72
CA VAL A 344 18.35 -17.87 15.68
C VAL A 344 18.96 -18.40 14.38
N ARG A 345 20.26 -18.14 14.12
CA ARG A 345 20.96 -18.53 12.89
C ARG A 345 22.40 -18.93 13.14
N ASP A 346 22.82 -20.01 12.49
CA ASP A 346 24.23 -20.41 12.47
C ASP A 346 25.07 -19.41 11.63
N LEU A 347 26.23 -18.99 12.14
CA LEU A 347 27.16 -18.12 11.42
C LEU A 347 28.19 -18.97 10.65
N PRO A 348 28.25 -18.92 9.31
CA PRO A 348 29.20 -19.71 8.54
C PRO A 348 30.64 -19.27 8.81
N ILE A 349 31.54 -20.25 8.89
CA ILE A 349 32.97 -19.97 9.05
C ILE A 349 33.55 -19.57 7.70
N ALA A 350 34.28 -18.45 7.70
CA ALA A 350 34.92 -17.96 6.49
C ALA A 350 36.05 -18.92 6.03
N PRO A 351 36.23 -19.11 4.70
CA PRO A 351 37.22 -20.04 4.15
C PRO A 351 38.64 -19.63 4.53
N PRO A 352 39.62 -20.55 4.54
CA PRO A 352 41.03 -20.21 4.75
C PRO A 352 41.47 -19.05 3.86
N HIS A 353 42.35 -18.17 4.35
CA HIS A 353 42.80 -16.98 3.61
C HIS A 353 43.27 -17.29 2.17
N LYS A 354 43.84 -18.48 1.93
CA LYS A 354 44.33 -18.92 0.60
C LYS A 354 43.21 -19.21 -0.41
N GLU A 355 42.00 -19.52 0.07
CA GLU A 355 40.82 -19.92 -0.72
C GLU A 355 39.79 -18.79 -0.87
N GLN A 356 40.00 -17.66 -0.18
CA GLN A 356 39.17 -16.48 -0.38
C GLN A 356 39.15 -16.06 -1.85
N PHE A 357 37.98 -15.63 -2.31
CA PHE A 357 37.78 -15.19 -3.69
C PHE A 357 38.84 -14.19 -4.18
N ARG A 358 39.24 -13.19 -3.37
CA ARG A 358 40.26 -12.21 -3.79
C ARG A 358 41.66 -12.81 -3.97
N GLN A 359 42.08 -13.73 -3.10
CA GLN A 359 43.39 -14.40 -3.19
C GLN A 359 43.40 -15.44 -4.30
N TRP A 360 42.34 -16.24 -4.38
CA TRP A 360 42.08 -17.15 -5.49
C TRP A 360 42.10 -16.39 -6.82
N TYR A 361 41.35 -15.29 -6.93
CA TYR A 361 41.27 -14.48 -8.15
C TYR A 361 42.63 -13.87 -8.53
N LYS A 362 43.41 -13.34 -7.58
CA LYS A 362 44.77 -12.86 -7.87
C LYS A 362 45.67 -13.97 -8.44
N LYS A 363 45.64 -15.17 -7.86
CA LYS A 363 46.43 -16.32 -8.32
C LYS A 363 46.00 -16.80 -9.71
N HIS A 364 44.71 -16.79 -10.01
CA HIS A 364 44.16 -17.34 -11.26
C HIS A 364 44.00 -16.29 -12.37
N LYS A 365 43.97 -14.99 -12.05
CA LYS A 365 44.05 -13.90 -13.03
C LYS A 365 45.49 -13.67 -13.51
N ALA A 366 46.49 -14.01 -12.70
CA ALA A 366 47.90 -14.05 -13.10
C ALA A 366 48.25 -15.23 -14.03
N GLY A 367 47.29 -16.11 -14.32
CA GLY A 367 47.41 -17.24 -15.26
C GLY A 367 46.85 -16.96 -16.65
N LYS A 368 46.75 -15.70 -17.07
CA LYS A 368 46.52 -15.30 -18.47
C LYS A 368 47.68 -14.45 -18.97
#